data_AF-A0A1G7NI24-F1
#
_entry.id   AF-A0A1G7NI24-F1
#
_cell.length_a   1.000
_cell.length_b   1.000
_cell.length_c   1.000
_cell.angle_alpha   90.00
_cell.angle_beta   90.00
_cell.angle_gamma   90.00
#
_symmetry.space_group_name_H-M   'P 1'
#
loop_
_entity.id
_entity.type
_entity.pdbx_description
1 polymer ?
#
loop_
_entity_poly.entity_id
_entity_poly.type
_entity_poly.pdbx_seq_one_letter_code
_entity_poly.pdbx_strand_id
1 'polypeptide(L)' 'MKPDWNDLIADCFCYGERAFAEHPSDEEAAFQLLSQLRQRHIGWSTFSGELERQLDGMPKLNAKAELARAHLYFRKWLLD' A
#
# COMPACT_ATOMS: atom_id res chain seq x y z
N MET A 1 -10.76 4.06 -17.77
CA MET A 1 -9.39 4.38 -17.31
C MET A 1 -9.07 3.36 -16.21
N LYS A 2 -7.97 2.61 -16.29
CA LYS A 2 -7.58 1.79 -15.12
C LYS A 2 -7.20 2.75 -13.99
N PRO A 3 -7.65 2.53 -12.74
CA PRO A 3 -7.21 3.37 -11.62
C PRO A 3 -5.69 3.41 -11.56
N ASP A 4 -5.12 4.56 -11.18
CA ASP A 4 -3.68 4.59 -10.97
C ASP A 4 -3.36 3.74 -9.75
N TRP A 5 -2.20 3.07 -9.73
CA TRP A 5 -1.84 2.21 -8.61
C TRP A 5 -1.76 3.00 -7.29
N ASN A 6 -1.44 4.29 -7.38
CA ASN A 6 -1.44 5.22 -6.25
C ASN A 6 -2.81 5.32 -5.57
N ASP A 7 -3.89 5.31 -6.36
CA ASP A 7 -5.25 5.46 -5.84
C ASP A 7 -5.66 4.25 -4.98
N LEU A 8 -5.09 3.07 -5.28
CA LEU A 8 -5.37 1.81 -4.57
C LEU A 8 -4.69 1.73 -3.19
N ILE A 9 -3.76 2.64 -2.88
CA ILE A 9 -3.09 2.65 -1.56
C ILE A 9 -4.11 2.91 -0.46
N ALA A 10 -4.99 3.90 -0.63
CA ALA A 10 -5.98 4.26 0.37
C ALA A 10 -6.98 3.12 0.66
N ASP A 11 -7.32 2.32 -0.36
CA ASP A 11 -8.20 1.16 -0.22
C ASP A 11 -7.60 0.09 0.71
N CYS A 12 -6.27 0.00 0.77
CA CYS A 12 -5.56 -0.93 1.67
C CYS A 12 -5.68 -0.55 3.15
N PHE A 13 -6.20 0.64 3.47
CA PHE A 13 -6.34 1.19 4.83
C PHE A 13 -7.79 1.48 5.22
N CYS A 14 -8.78 1.01 4.44
CA CYS A 14 -10.16 1.46 4.58
C CYS A 14 -10.24 3.00 4.59
N TYR A 15 -9.50 3.65 3.68
CA TYR A 15 -9.38 5.12 3.58
C TYR A 15 -8.80 5.80 4.83
N GLY A 16 -7.91 5.12 5.57
CA GLY A 16 -7.22 5.66 6.73
C GLY A 16 -7.88 5.35 8.09
N GLU A 17 -8.93 4.52 8.10
CA GLU A 17 -9.63 4.10 9.31
C GLU A 17 -9.02 2.84 9.97
N ARG A 18 -8.25 2.05 9.21
CA ARG A 18 -7.68 0.77 9.66
C ARG A 18 -6.23 0.62 9.26
N ALA A 19 -5.54 -0.31 9.92
CA ALA A 19 -4.18 -0.66 9.54
C ALA A 19 -4.13 -1.37 8.18
N PHE A 20 -2.95 -1.39 7.58
CA PHE A 20 -2.73 -1.96 6.25
C PHE A 20 -3.19 -3.41 6.16
N ALA A 21 -4.09 -3.70 5.22
CA ALA A 21 -4.58 -5.06 4.95
C ALA A 21 -5.10 -5.77 6.22
N GLU A 22 -5.85 -5.04 7.07
CA GLU A 22 -6.38 -5.55 8.34
C GLU A 22 -7.70 -6.32 8.19
N HIS A 23 -8.46 -6.04 7.13
CA HIS A 23 -9.73 -6.69 6.82
C HIS A 23 -9.66 -7.41 5.47
N PRO A 24 -10.45 -8.46 5.21
CA PRO A 24 -10.43 -9.18 3.93
C PRO A 24 -10.58 -8.31 2.68
N SER A 25 -11.37 -7.24 2.75
CA SER A 25 -11.47 -6.25 1.65
C SER A 25 -10.17 -5.49 1.40
N ASP A 26 -9.45 -5.18 2.48
CA ASP A 26 -8.22 -4.40 2.46
C ASP A 26 -7.07 -5.32 1.97
N GLU A 27 -7.11 -6.61 2.31
CA GLU A 27 -6.22 -7.64 1.76
C GLU A 27 -6.42 -7.82 0.25
N GLU A 28 -7.67 -7.83 -0.24
CA GLU A 28 -7.96 -7.91 -1.67
C GLU A 28 -7.42 -6.67 -2.40
N ALA A 29 -7.64 -5.48 -1.84
CA ALA A 29 -7.06 -4.24 -2.36
C ALA A 29 -5.52 -4.30 -2.37
N ALA A 30 -4.89 -4.79 -1.31
CA ALA A 30 -3.43 -4.97 -1.24
C ALA A 30 -2.92 -5.95 -2.30
N PHE A 31 -3.65 -7.02 -2.58
CA PHE A 31 -3.30 -7.96 -3.67
C PHE A 31 -3.42 -7.31 -5.05
N GLN A 32 -4.50 -6.54 -5.29
CA GLN A 32 -4.68 -5.80 -6.54
C GLN A 32 -3.57 -4.76 -6.75
N LEU A 33 -3.24 -4.01 -5.70
CA LEU A 33 -2.14 -3.06 -5.67
C LEU A 33 -0.81 -3.76 -5.99
N LEU A 34 -0.50 -4.87 -5.33
CA LEU A 34 0.72 -5.64 -5.59
C LEU A 34 0.82 -6.10 -7.06
N SER A 35 -0.30 -6.55 -7.63
CA SER A 35 -0.38 -6.93 -9.04
C SER A 35 -0.07 -5.75 -9.97
N GLN A 36 -0.62 -4.56 -9.68
CA GLN A 36 -0.33 -3.33 -10.44
C GLN A 36 1.15 -2.93 -10.32
N LEU A 37 1.71 -2.94 -9.10
CA LEU A 37 3.12 -2.60 -8.86
C LEU A 37 4.04 -3.49 -9.70
N ARG A 38 3.80 -4.81 -9.70
CA ARG A 38 4.57 -5.77 -10.50
C ARG A 38 4.40 -5.58 -12.01
N GLN A 39 3.17 -5.37 -12.49
CA GLN A 39 2.91 -5.13 -13.92
C GLN A 39 3.60 -3.86 -14.44
N ARG A 40 3.77 -2.86 -13.57
CA ARG A 40 4.39 -1.58 -13.88
C ARG A 40 5.87 -1.50 -13.51
N HIS A 41 6.46 -2.60 -13.04
CA HIS A 41 7.86 -2.66 -12.58
C HIS A 41 8.19 -1.63 -11.49
N ILE A 42 7.24 -1.36 -10.59
CA ILE A 42 7.42 -0.43 -9.48
C ILE A 42 8.00 -1.17 -8.30
N GLY A 43 9.16 -0.70 -7.85
CA GLY A 43 9.86 -1.26 -6.71
C GLY A 43 9.37 -0.73 -5.36
N TRP A 44 9.75 -1.43 -4.29
CA TRP A 44 9.55 -1.04 -2.90
C TRP A 44 10.01 0.38 -2.64
N SER A 45 11.16 0.83 -3.15
CA SER A 45 11.64 2.20 -2.87
C SER A 45 10.72 3.28 -3.43
N THR A 46 10.09 3.02 -4.58
CA THR A 46 9.13 3.97 -5.18
C THR A 46 7.78 3.88 -4.47
N PHE A 47 7.33 2.66 -4.21
CA PHE A 47 6.09 2.39 -3.49
C PHE A 47 6.11 2.99 -2.07
N SER A 48 7.19 2.78 -1.31
CA SER A 48 7.29 3.24 0.08
C SER A 48 7.30 4.76 0.19
N GLY A 49 7.93 5.47 -0.74
CA GLY A 49 7.91 6.93 -0.77
C GLY A 49 6.50 7.49 -1.04
N GLU A 50 5.75 6.85 -1.93
CA GLU A 50 4.35 7.23 -2.18
C GLU A 50 3.44 6.86 -0.99
N LEU A 51 3.65 5.68 -0.40
CA LEU A 51 2.92 5.24 0.78
C LEU A 51 3.16 6.18 1.97
N GLU A 52 4.40 6.59 2.22
CA GLU A 52 4.75 7.57 3.25
C GLU A 52 4.01 8.90 3.01
N ARG A 53 4.03 9.40 1.78
CA ARG A 53 3.29 10.61 1.38
C ARG A 53 1.78 10.52 1.63
N GLN A 54 1.17 9.37 1.40
CA GLN A 54 -0.27 9.19 1.64
C GLN A 54 -0.60 9.03 3.13
N LEU A 55 0.29 8.40 3.89
CA LEU A 55 0.13 8.25 5.33
C LEU A 55 0.15 9.60 6.07
N ASP A 56 0.83 10.63 5.53
CA ASP A 56 0.71 12.01 6.02
C ASP A 56 -0.74 12.53 6.01
N GLY A 57 -1.56 12.03 5.09
CA GLY A 57 -2.99 12.33 5.00
C GLY A 57 -3.88 11.48 5.91
N MET A 58 -3.32 10.51 6.65
CA MET A 58 -4.05 9.52 7.47
C MET A 58 -3.63 9.63 8.94
N PRO A 59 -4.02 10.69 9.67
CA PRO A 59 -3.49 11.01 11.00
C PRO A 59 -3.82 9.99 12.10
N LYS A 60 -4.78 9.08 11.85
CA LYS A 60 -5.14 7.99 12.78
C LYS A 60 -4.14 6.83 12.72
N LEU A 61 -3.30 6.77 11.68
CA LEU A 61 -2.38 5.68 11.44
C LEU A 61 -0.96 6.08 11.85
N ASN A 62 -0.21 5.12 12.37
CA ASN A 62 1.21 5.33 12.64
C ASN A 62 2.01 5.02 11.38
N ALA A 63 2.44 6.05 10.66
CA ALA A 63 3.10 5.89 9.37
C ALA A 63 4.27 4.87 9.39
N LYS A 64 5.09 4.89 10.44
CA LYS A 64 6.22 3.96 10.60
C LYS A 64 5.76 2.51 10.79
N ALA A 65 4.72 2.28 11.60
CA ALA A 65 4.17 0.94 11.81
C ALA A 65 3.52 0.41 10.52
N GLU A 66 2.79 1.26 9.79
CA GLU A 66 2.12 0.88 8.56
C GLU A 66 3.11 0.63 7.42
N LEU A 67 4.17 1.43 7.28
CA LEU A 67 5.28 1.16 6.35
C LEU A 67 5.94 -0.18 6.64
N ALA A 68 6.19 -0.50 7.91
CA ALA A 68 6.76 -1.79 8.30
C ALA A 68 5.81 -2.95 7.99
N ARG A 69 4.50 -2.76 8.19
CA ARG A 69 3.47 -3.75 7.86
C ARG A 69 3.39 -3.99 6.36
N ALA A 70 3.24 -2.93 5.56
CA ALA A 70 3.24 -3.02 4.11
C ALA A 70 4.51 -3.69 3.56
N HIS A 71 5.67 -3.42 4.17
CA HIS A 71 6.92 -4.07 3.82
C HIS A 71 6.86 -5.59 4.03
N LEU A 72 6.29 -6.07 5.13
CA LEU A 72 6.16 -7.51 5.37
C LEU A 72 5.28 -8.19 4.32
N TYR A 73 4.21 -7.51 3.86
CA TYR A 73 3.33 -8.03 2.83
C TYR A 73 3.99 -8.04 1.45
N PHE A 74 4.69 -6.97 1.08
CA PHE A 74 5.13 -6.74 -0.31
C PHE A 74 6.59 -7.07 -0.59
N ARG A 75 7.49 -7.06 0.41
CA ARG A 75 8.95 -7.23 0.22
C ARG A 75 9.33 -8.49 -0.54
N LYS A 76 8.60 -9.59 -0.37
CA LYS A 76 8.91 -10.86 -1.05
C LYS A 76 8.59 -10.84 -2.55
N TRP A 77 7.85 -9.82 -3.00
CA TRP A 77 7.22 -9.79 -4.32
C TRP A 77 7.68 -8.61 -5.17
N LEU A 78 8.25 -7.57 -4.56
CA LEU A 78 8.92 -6.45 -5.23
C LEU A 78 10.43 -6.75 -5.31
N LEU A 79 11.09 -6.31 -6.37
CA LEU A 79 12.40 -6.85 -6.81
C LEU A 79 13.62 -6.01 -6.39
N ASP A 80 13.42 -4.93 -5.63
CA ASP A 80 14.44 -3.99 -5.13
C ASP A 80 14.48 -3.92 -3.59
#